data_AF-A0A0F2MI02-F1
#
_entry.id   AF-A0A0F2MI02-F1
#
_cell.length_a   1.000
_cell.length_b   1.000
_cell.length_c   1.000
_cell.angle_alpha   90.00
_cell.angle_beta   90.00
_cell.angle_gamma   90.00
#
_symmetry.space_group_name_H-M   'P 1'
#
loop_
_entity.id
_entity.type
_entity.pdbx_description
1 polymer ?
#
loop_
_entity_poly.entity_id
_entity_poly.type
_entity_poly.pdbx_seq_one_letter_code
_entity_poly.pdbx_strand_id
1 'polypeptide(L)'
;MPDMQEPMSAAWGLVLSAADWAKLRAGLAARDMDDRWRFVVDTADRSGVVTIHVQRSWTGTELYALHVQPGVDGAPARVVAITWEQNKNGILITEEQAKKEVAVLSRSQLGCDLEQLPDYDSDLLWNHPNARLDRNIN
;
A
#
# COMPACT_ATOMS: atom_id res chain seq x y z
N MET A 1 -9.65 5.57 -12.66
CA MET A 1 -8.58 4.54 -12.70
C MET A 1 -9.29 3.18 -12.62
N PRO A 2 -8.72 2.02 -13.02
CA PRO A 2 -9.44 0.77 -12.81
C PRO A 2 -9.48 0.49 -11.31
N ASP A 3 -10.68 0.53 -10.74
CA ASP A 3 -10.92 0.38 -9.32
C ASP A 3 -10.72 -1.08 -8.88
N MET A 4 -10.27 -1.26 -7.63
CA MET A 4 -10.30 -2.56 -6.96
C MET A 4 -11.70 -3.17 -7.06
N GLN A 5 -11.79 -4.48 -7.28
CA GLN A 5 -13.05 -5.19 -7.45
C GLN A 5 -13.70 -5.53 -6.11
N GLU A 6 -12.92 -5.99 -5.14
CA GLU A 6 -13.39 -6.25 -3.77
C GLU A 6 -12.53 -5.46 -2.74
N PRO A 7 -12.64 -4.12 -2.70
CA PRO A 7 -11.85 -3.32 -1.77
C PRO A 7 -12.29 -3.54 -0.32
N MET A 8 -11.32 -3.74 0.56
CA MET A 8 -11.50 -3.65 2.00
C MET A 8 -10.59 -2.55 2.56
N SER A 9 -11.05 -1.85 3.60
CA SER A 9 -10.32 -0.74 4.21
C SER A 9 -10.18 -0.93 5.72
N ALA A 10 -9.04 -0.50 6.26
CA ALA A 10 -8.78 -0.53 7.69
C ALA A 10 -7.95 0.67 8.13
N ALA A 11 -8.17 1.10 9.37
CA ALA A 11 -7.33 2.11 10.01
C ALA A 11 -5.92 1.55 10.24
N TRP A 12 -4.90 2.40 10.12
CA TRP A 12 -3.52 1.99 10.40
C TRP A 12 -2.87 2.88 11.46
N GLY A 13 -2.88 4.19 11.25
CA GLY A 13 -2.29 5.14 12.17
C GLY A 13 -0.76 5.13 12.21
N LEU A 14 -0.08 4.66 11.16
CA LEU A 14 1.38 4.62 11.09
C LEU A 14 1.97 6.02 10.91
N VAL A 15 2.80 6.49 11.84
CA VAL A 15 3.49 7.78 11.70
C VAL A 15 4.65 7.64 10.72
N LEU A 16 4.82 8.59 9.82
CA LEU A 16 5.91 8.61 8.83
C LEU A 16 6.98 9.61 9.26
N SER A 17 8.24 9.25 9.05
CA SER A 17 9.33 10.22 9.10
C SER A 17 9.17 11.22 7.94
N ALA A 18 9.78 12.40 8.05
CA ALA A 18 9.78 13.36 6.95
C ALA A 18 10.43 12.78 5.68
N ALA A 19 11.45 11.92 5.85
CA ALA A 19 12.13 11.24 4.74
C ALA A 19 11.21 10.21 4.06
N ASP A 20 10.54 9.35 4.83
CA ASP A 20 9.61 8.35 4.27
C ASP A 20 8.42 9.01 3.58
N TRP A 21 7.89 10.08 4.18
CA TRP A 21 6.85 10.87 3.54
C TRP A 21 7.31 11.47 2.20
N ALA A 22 8.52 12.02 2.14
CA ALA A 22 9.07 12.55 0.89
C ALA A 22 9.23 11.47 -0.19
N LYS A 23 9.72 10.28 0.17
CA LYS A 23 9.86 9.13 -0.74
C LYS A 23 8.48 8.67 -1.27
N LEU A 24 7.50 8.51 -0.38
CA LEU A 24 6.12 8.13 -0.73
C LEU A 24 5.44 9.16 -1.63
N ARG A 25 5.60 10.45 -1.32
CA ARG A 25 5.02 11.55 -2.11
C ARG A 25 5.69 11.74 -3.48
N ALA A 26 6.96 11.36 -3.62
CA ALA A 26 7.62 11.36 -4.93
C ALA A 26 7.03 10.29 -5.86
N GLY A 27 6.48 9.21 -5.28
CA GLY A 27 5.95 8.07 -6.02
C GLY A 27 7.04 7.30 -6.77
N LEU A 28 6.62 6.38 -7.61
CA LEU A 28 7.51 5.60 -8.47
C LEU A 28 6.79 5.33 -9.79
N ALA A 29 7.31 5.94 -10.86
CA ALA A 29 6.90 5.58 -12.20
C ALA A 29 7.70 4.34 -12.66
N ALA A 30 7.01 3.21 -12.84
CA ALA A 30 7.60 2.03 -13.49
C ALA A 30 8.09 2.39 -14.90
N ARG A 31 9.37 2.09 -15.18
CA ARG A 31 10.03 2.38 -16.47
C ARG A 31 9.79 1.25 -17.48
N ASP A 32 9.67 0.02 -16.99
CA ASP A 32 9.35 -1.17 -17.78
C ASP A 32 8.65 -2.27 -16.94
N MET A 33 8.52 -3.47 -17.51
CA MET A 33 7.86 -4.61 -16.86
C MET A 33 8.66 -5.21 -15.70
N ASP A 34 9.97 -4.94 -15.63
CA ASP A 34 10.83 -5.40 -14.54
C ASP A 34 10.57 -4.58 -13.27
N ASP A 35 10.18 -3.31 -13.44
CA ASP A 35 9.63 -2.44 -12.40
C ASP A 35 8.19 -2.84 -12.07
N ARG A 36 7.99 -4.07 -11.56
CA ARG A 36 6.70 -4.78 -11.34
C ARG A 36 5.59 -3.97 -10.62
N TRP A 37 5.93 -2.83 -10.02
CA TRP A 37 5.08 -1.98 -9.21
C TRP A 37 5.19 -0.51 -9.60
N ARG A 38 4.08 0.21 -9.52
CA ARG A 38 4.01 1.67 -9.66
C ARG A 38 3.36 2.27 -8.42
N PHE A 39 3.89 3.41 -7.97
CA PHE A 39 3.29 4.23 -6.91
C PHE A 39 2.81 5.53 -7.55
N VAL A 40 1.49 5.70 -7.62
CA VAL A 40 0.83 6.88 -8.20
C VAL A 40 0.24 7.70 -7.08
N VAL A 41 0.63 8.97 -6.99
CA VAL A 41 0.17 9.87 -5.94
C VAL A 41 -1.00 10.69 -6.46
N ASP A 42 -2.14 10.56 -5.78
CA ASP A 42 -3.31 11.40 -5.98
C ASP A 42 -3.44 12.39 -4.82
N THR A 43 -3.28 13.67 -5.14
CA THR A 43 -3.38 14.78 -4.19
C THR A 43 -4.76 15.44 -4.19
N ALA A 44 -5.76 14.89 -4.91
CA ALA A 44 -7.00 15.57 -5.24
C ALA A 44 -8.16 15.36 -4.26
N ASP A 45 -7.88 15.02 -3.00
CA ASP A 45 -8.92 14.85 -2.00
C ASP A 45 -9.28 16.21 -1.34
N ARG A 46 -10.58 16.41 -1.07
CA ARG A 46 -11.09 17.65 -0.45
C ARG A 46 -10.81 17.73 1.06
N SER A 47 -10.30 16.65 1.66
CA SER A 47 -10.03 16.55 3.09
C SER A 47 -8.57 16.88 3.46
N GLY A 48 -7.72 17.05 2.44
CA GLY A 48 -6.28 17.21 2.59
C GLY A 48 -5.52 15.89 2.75
N VAL A 49 -6.17 14.74 2.66
CA VAL A 49 -5.56 13.41 2.63
C VAL A 49 -5.01 13.13 1.24
N VAL A 50 -3.76 12.69 1.18
CA VAL A 50 -3.12 12.24 -0.06
C VAL A 50 -3.32 10.73 -0.17
N THR A 51 -3.81 10.27 -1.32
CA THR A 51 -3.92 8.84 -1.60
C THR A 51 -2.75 8.40 -2.47
N ILE A 52 -2.07 7.34 -2.07
CA ILE A 52 -0.98 6.75 -2.85
C ILE A 52 -1.44 5.38 -3.31
N HIS A 53 -1.63 5.25 -4.62
CA HIS A 53 -2.08 4.03 -5.27
C HIS A 53 -0.87 3.17 -5.62
N VAL A 54 -0.93 1.90 -5.23
CA VAL A 54 0.08 0.88 -5.52
C VAL A 54 -0.50 -0.08 -6.55
N GLN A 55 0.09 -0.05 -7.74
CA GLN A 55 -0.43 -0.74 -8.93
C GLN A 55 0.61 -1.70 -9.51
N ARG A 56 0.14 -2.76 -10.18
CA ARG A 56 0.99 -3.56 -11.08
C ARG A 56 1.35 -2.73 -12.31
N SER A 57 2.63 -2.68 -12.66
CA SER A 57 3.13 -1.78 -13.70
C SER A 57 2.59 -2.08 -15.11
N TRP A 58 2.40 -3.36 -15.43
CA TRP A 58 2.00 -3.80 -16.78
C TRP A 58 0.47 -3.89 -16.99
N THR A 59 -0.32 -4.09 -15.93
CA THR A 59 -1.79 -4.10 -16.04
C THR A 59 -2.44 -2.80 -15.57
N GLY A 60 -1.71 -1.98 -14.79
CA GLY A 60 -2.29 -0.84 -14.07
C GLY A 60 -3.29 -1.25 -12.98
N THR A 61 -3.40 -2.54 -12.66
CA THR A 61 -4.31 -3.05 -11.63
C THR A 61 -3.87 -2.52 -10.28
N GLU A 62 -4.78 -1.80 -9.63
CA GLU A 62 -4.59 -1.32 -8.27
C GLU A 62 -4.83 -2.43 -7.26
N LEU A 63 -3.88 -2.62 -6.34
CA LEU A 63 -3.96 -3.65 -5.31
C LEU A 63 -3.99 -3.06 -3.91
N TYR A 64 -3.43 -1.87 -3.73
CA TYR A 64 -3.44 -1.17 -2.46
C TYR A 64 -3.53 0.34 -2.68
N ALA A 65 -4.15 1.02 -1.71
CA ALA A 65 -4.16 2.46 -1.59
C ALA A 65 -3.77 2.83 -0.16
N LEU A 66 -2.79 3.72 -0.01
CA LEU A 66 -2.42 4.32 1.26
C LEU A 66 -3.09 5.68 1.37
N HIS A 67 -3.86 5.90 2.43
CA HIS A 67 -4.44 7.19 2.75
C HIS A 67 -3.56 7.87 3.79
N VAL A 68 -2.89 8.94 3.38
CA VAL A 68 -1.90 9.65 4.20
C VAL A 68 -2.43 11.03 4.52
N GLN A 69 -2.57 11.32 5.80
CA GLN A 69 -2.76 12.69 6.27
C GLN A 69 -1.39 13.37 6.29
N PRO A 70 -1.16 14.42 5.48
CA PRO A 70 0.06 15.21 5.57
C PRO A 70 0.14 15.90 6.93
N GLY A 71 1.36 16.06 7.43
CA GLY A 71 1.63 16.84 8.63
C GLY A 71 1.28 18.32 8.43
N VAL A 72 0.67 18.93 9.46
CA VAL A 72 0.37 20.37 9.53
C VAL A 72 1.00 20.91 10.81
N ASP A 73 1.52 22.15 10.78
CA ASP A 73 2.08 22.86 11.93
C ASP A 73 3.14 22.09 12.74
N GLY A 74 4.01 21.36 12.04
CA GLY A 74 5.10 20.60 12.64
C GLY A 74 4.72 19.18 13.12
N ALA A 75 3.46 18.77 12.97
CA ALA A 75 3.07 17.38 13.17
C ALA A 75 3.65 16.50 12.04
N PRO A 76 4.04 15.23 12.32
CA PRO A 76 4.47 14.30 11.28
C PRO A 76 3.29 13.82 10.43
N ALA A 77 3.57 13.46 9.18
CA ALA A 77 2.58 12.80 8.32
C ALA A 77 2.21 11.42 8.89
N ARG A 78 0.98 10.96 8.63
CA ARG A 78 0.50 9.68 9.15
C ARG A 78 -0.32 8.95 8.10
N VAL A 79 -0.05 7.66 7.90
CA VAL A 79 -0.94 6.76 7.17
C VAL A 79 -2.15 6.50 8.05
N VAL A 80 -3.27 7.13 7.73
CA VAL A 80 -4.50 7.03 8.53
C VAL A 80 -5.27 5.75 8.22
N ALA A 81 -5.22 5.30 6.96
CA ALA A 81 -5.88 4.09 6.52
C ALA A 81 -5.15 3.42 5.34
N ILE A 82 -5.45 2.14 5.15
CA ILE A 82 -5.11 1.37 3.96
C ILE A 82 -6.40 0.81 3.37
N THR A 83 -6.49 0.84 2.05
CA THR A 83 -7.47 0.06 1.28
C THR A 83 -6.72 -0.96 0.44
N TRP A 84 -7.24 -2.17 0.31
CA TRP A 84 -6.62 -3.23 -0.51
C TRP A 84 -7.66 -4.07 -1.22
N GLU A 85 -7.26 -4.65 -2.35
CA GLU A 85 -8.02 -5.70 -3.03
C GLU A 85 -8.00 -6.95 -2.14
N GLN A 86 -9.13 -7.21 -1.48
CA GLN A 86 -9.24 -8.31 -0.54
C GLN A 86 -9.19 -9.66 -1.26
N ASN A 87 -9.59 -9.74 -2.53
CA ASN A 87 -9.63 -10.98 -3.28
C ASN A 87 -8.67 -10.93 -4.48
N LYS A 88 -7.47 -11.46 -4.27
CA LYS A 88 -6.46 -11.59 -5.33
C LYS A 88 -6.60 -12.93 -6.04
N ASN A 89 -7.57 -13.02 -6.95
CA ASN A 89 -7.83 -14.22 -7.76
C ASN A 89 -8.11 -15.48 -6.92
N GLY A 90 -8.97 -15.36 -5.90
CA GLY A 90 -9.36 -16.44 -5.00
C GLY A 90 -8.56 -16.48 -3.70
N ILE A 91 -7.52 -15.66 -3.57
CA ILE A 91 -6.72 -15.53 -2.35
C ILE A 91 -7.24 -14.35 -1.53
N LEU A 92 -7.82 -14.64 -0.36
CA LEU A 92 -8.39 -13.61 0.51
C LEU A 92 -7.30 -12.98 1.39
N ILE A 93 -6.89 -11.76 1.06
CA ILE A 93 -5.87 -11.00 1.77
C ILE A 93 -6.47 -10.36 3.01
N THR A 94 -5.90 -10.67 4.17
CA THR A 94 -6.27 -10.06 5.45
C THR A 94 -5.67 -8.66 5.60
N GLU A 95 -6.23 -7.87 6.52
CA GLU A 95 -5.66 -6.57 6.90
C GLU A 95 -4.17 -6.65 7.27
N GLU A 96 -3.81 -7.64 8.10
CA GLU A 96 -2.43 -7.84 8.54
C GLU A 96 -1.50 -8.14 7.36
N GLN A 97 -1.94 -9.00 6.45
CA GLN A 97 -1.18 -9.34 5.25
C GLN A 97 -1.04 -8.12 4.32
N ALA A 98 -2.12 -7.35 4.12
CA ALA A 98 -2.08 -6.14 3.30
C ALA A 98 -1.09 -5.10 3.84
N LYS A 99 -1.10 -4.86 5.15
CA LYS A 99 -0.15 -3.94 5.82
C LYS A 99 1.30 -4.41 5.67
N LYS A 100 1.56 -5.71 5.84
CA LYS A 100 2.90 -6.30 5.64
C LYS A 100 3.38 -6.15 4.20
N GLU A 101 2.54 -6.50 3.23
CA GLU A 101 2.88 -6.40 1.80
C GLU A 101 3.19 -4.96 1.40
N VAL A 102 2.37 -4.00 1.80
CA VAL A 102 2.62 -2.58 1.48
C VAL A 102 3.87 -2.05 2.18
N ALA A 103 4.18 -2.51 3.39
CA ALA A 103 5.44 -2.17 4.04
C ALA A 103 6.63 -2.69 3.23
N VAL A 104 6.62 -3.97 2.85
CA VAL A 104 7.67 -4.58 2.00
C VAL A 104 7.82 -3.83 0.67
N LEU A 105 6.71 -3.45 0.03
CA LEU A 105 6.75 -2.69 -1.22
C LEU A 105 7.32 -1.29 -1.01
N SER A 106 6.90 -0.58 0.03
CA SER A 106 7.42 0.77 0.33
C SER A 106 8.92 0.75 0.62
N ARG A 107 9.41 -0.28 1.32
CA ARG A 107 10.86 -0.48 1.55
C ARG A 107 11.60 -0.81 0.26
N SER A 108 11.18 -1.87 -0.43
CA SER A 108 11.90 -2.40 -1.59
C SER A 108 11.85 -1.50 -2.83
N GLN A 109 10.76 -0.75 -3.02
CA GLN A 109 10.54 0.05 -4.23
C GLN A 109 10.93 1.53 -4.04
N LEU A 110 10.72 2.09 -2.84
CA LEU A 110 10.96 3.51 -2.56
C LEU A 110 12.10 3.74 -1.55
N GLY A 111 12.65 2.68 -0.94
CA GLY A 111 13.66 2.80 0.10
C GLY A 111 13.12 3.42 1.38
N CYS A 112 11.81 3.31 1.67
CA CYS A 112 11.27 3.77 2.95
C CYS A 112 11.81 2.93 4.11
N ASP A 113 11.99 3.52 5.27
CA ASP A 113 12.50 2.80 6.45
C ASP A 113 11.33 2.23 7.28
N LEU A 114 10.26 3.03 7.44
CA LEU A 114 9.05 2.69 8.19
C LEU A 114 9.39 2.16 9.60
N GLU A 115 10.17 2.94 10.36
CA GLU A 115 10.83 2.52 11.61
C GLU A 115 9.92 1.88 12.68
N GLN A 116 8.62 2.17 12.67
CA GLN A 116 7.64 1.58 13.59
C GLN A 116 7.23 0.15 13.22
N LEU A 117 7.61 -0.34 12.04
CA LEU A 117 7.26 -1.68 11.57
C LEU A 117 8.49 -2.59 11.58
N PRO A 118 8.35 -3.87 11.95
CA PRO A 118 9.38 -4.87 11.75
C PRO A 118 9.85 -4.93 10.30
N ASP A 119 11.08 -5.40 10.08
CA ASP A 119 11.48 -5.84 8.75
C ASP A 119 10.77 -7.16 8.42
N TYR A 120 10.22 -7.23 7.21
CA TYR A 120 9.36 -8.32 6.77
C TYR A 120 9.99 -9.00 5.57
N ASP A 121 9.88 -10.33 5.50
CA ASP A 121 10.43 -11.08 4.37
C ASP A 121 9.72 -10.68 3.06
N SER A 122 10.52 -10.42 2.02
CA SER A 122 10.05 -10.13 0.67
C SER A 122 9.20 -11.26 0.07
N ASP A 123 9.36 -12.48 0.58
CA ASP A 123 8.56 -13.65 0.20
C ASP A 123 7.07 -13.44 0.48
N LEU A 124 6.68 -12.54 1.41
CA LEU A 124 5.28 -12.23 1.69
C LEU A 124 4.51 -11.63 0.49
N LEU A 125 5.21 -11.17 -0.55
CA LEU A 125 4.58 -10.70 -1.79
C LEU A 125 4.10 -11.85 -2.69
N TRP A 126 4.61 -13.06 -2.47
CA TRP A 126 4.37 -14.25 -3.32
C TRP A 126 3.75 -15.41 -2.53
N ASN A 127 4.10 -15.49 -1.25
CA ASN A 127 3.53 -16.41 -0.29
C ASN A 127 2.60 -15.58 0.61
N HIS A 128 1.29 -15.84 0.57
CA HIS A 128 0.31 -15.14 1.39
C HIS A 128 -0.07 -16.01 2.61
N PRO A 129 0.81 -16.22 3.60
CA PRO A 129 0.59 -17.20 4.67
C PRO A 129 -0.58 -16.82 5.58
N ASN A 130 -0.95 -15.53 5.61
CA ASN A 130 -2.10 -15.03 6.37
C ASN A 130 -3.32 -14.77 5.46
N ALA A 131 -3.31 -15.26 4.22
CA ALA A 131 -4.52 -15.26 3.41
C ALA A 131 -5.47 -16.37 3.85
N ARG A 132 -6.77 -16.10 3.80
CA ARG A 132 -7.76 -17.16 3.94
C ARG A 132 -7.87 -17.89 2.59
N LEU A 133 -7.59 -19.18 2.59
CA LEU A 133 -7.72 -20.04 1.40
C LEU A 133 -9.18 -20.46 1.15
N ASP A 134 -10.08 -20.18 2.10
CA ASP A 134 -11.37 -20.85 2.16
C ASP A 134 -12.51 -19.88 1.82
N ARG A 135 -13.07 -20.00 0.60
CA ARG A 135 -14.53 -19.98 0.47
C ARG A 135 -14.98 -21.42 0.69
N ASN A 136 -15.29 -21.78 1.94
CA ASN A 136 -16.19 -22.92 2.16
C ASN A 136 -17.53 -22.52 1.51
N ILE A 137 -17.72 -22.96 0.27
CA ILE A 137 -19.05 -23.05 -0.34
C ILE A 137 -19.70 -24.23 0.37
N ASN A 138 -20.59 -23.92 1.31
CA ASN A 138 -21.56 -24.86 1.84
C ASN A 138 -22.95 -24.24 1.69
#